data_AF-A0A6B3E4V5-F1
#
_entry.id   AF-A0A6B3E4V5-F1
#
_cell.length_a   1.000
_cell.length_b   1.000
_cell.length_c   1.000
_cell.angle_alpha   90.00
_cell.angle_beta   90.00
_cell.angle_gamma   90.00
#
_symmetry.space_group_name_H-M   'P 1'
#
loop_
_entity.id
_entity.type
_entity.pdbx_description
1 polymer ?
#
loop_
_entity_poly.entity_id
_entity_poly.type
_entity_poly.pdbx_seq_one_letter_code
_entity_poly.pdbx_strand_id
1 'polypeptide(L)'
;MRLASEPELARDALATPLLARAARLARWAGPATRIDAGGALVEEQLPAAAEVLGLSGDDAAAEASEAWRTAVDTGLVEITDEDTGAVAAGPELRLLTGGSPHDVLTVWLSALDAALADASVPDLDGLLDAMDEGGTVDFDSLPWDPQAEADFLDGVLTNLYLLTVGEDGPGGPVPLPALAASVIVPGDMGEPTNDMLQQVSDAMMRLDDQFRLLEPVGLVEYRPVDEALLGEDDGEDEDGSGAGGAAAGAGGAAGEAGGDPSAPVDEVDVSRYGMVRLTPLGLYGVRARLLDAGHDAPAVGDLADKGADALLDGTAAFPP
;
A
#
# COMPACT_ATOMS: atom_id res chain seq x y z
N MET A 1 -7.98 -20.17 3.06
CA MET A 1 -7.89 -19.60 4.43
C MET A 1 -9.29 -19.30 4.99
N ARG A 2 -9.60 -19.66 6.24
CA ARG A 2 -10.89 -19.30 6.89
C ARG A 2 -10.87 -17.82 7.26
N LEU A 3 -11.92 -17.06 6.92
CA LEU A 3 -12.04 -15.65 7.30
C LEU A 3 -12.06 -15.51 8.83
N ALA A 4 -11.38 -14.49 9.34
CA ALA A 4 -11.48 -14.10 10.74
C ALA A 4 -12.91 -13.63 11.05
N SER A 5 -13.33 -13.76 12.31
CA SER A 5 -14.66 -13.34 12.71
C SER A 5 -14.79 -11.81 12.73
N GLU A 6 -15.99 -11.27 12.50
CA GLU A 6 -16.20 -9.80 12.55
C GLU A 6 -15.67 -9.14 13.84
N PRO A 7 -15.84 -9.72 15.05
CA PRO A 7 -15.27 -9.13 16.27
C PRO A 7 -13.74 -9.12 16.31
N GLU A 8 -13.08 -10.06 15.63
CA GLU A 8 -11.62 -10.06 15.48
C GLU A 8 -11.20 -8.99 14.47
N LEU A 9 -11.83 -8.96 13.30
CA LEU A 9 -11.56 -7.97 12.25
C LEU A 9 -11.81 -6.53 12.75
N ALA A 10 -12.89 -6.30 13.50
CA ALA A 10 -13.17 -4.98 14.07
C ALA A 10 -12.12 -4.56 15.11
N ARG A 11 -11.56 -5.50 15.87
CA ARG A 11 -10.45 -5.21 16.79
C ARG A 11 -9.19 -4.83 16.02
N ASP A 12 -8.89 -5.58 14.96
CA ASP A 12 -7.74 -5.32 14.10
C ASP A 12 -7.89 -3.96 13.41
N ALA A 13 -9.08 -3.63 12.91
CA ALA A 13 -9.40 -2.33 12.32
C ALA A 13 -9.16 -1.17 13.29
N LEU A 14 -9.64 -1.27 14.54
CA LEU A 14 -9.39 -0.28 15.58
C LEU A 14 -7.91 -0.16 15.99
N ALA A 15 -7.11 -1.20 15.73
CA ALA A 15 -5.68 -1.21 16.01
C ALA A 15 -4.84 -0.66 14.85
N THR A 16 -5.43 -0.40 13.68
CA THR A 16 -4.70 0.17 12.54
C THR A 16 -4.20 1.58 12.88
N PRO A 17 -2.93 1.91 12.56
CA PRO A 17 -2.37 3.24 12.84
C PRO A 17 -3.24 4.38 12.29
N LEU A 18 -3.69 4.28 11.04
CA LEU A 18 -4.43 5.34 10.37
C LEU A 18 -5.77 5.63 11.07
N LEU A 19 -6.60 4.60 11.31
CA LEU A 19 -7.90 4.79 11.95
C LEU A 19 -7.76 5.24 13.41
N ALA A 20 -6.76 4.72 14.14
CA ALA A 20 -6.49 5.12 15.52
C ALA A 20 -6.08 6.60 15.62
N ARG A 21 -5.25 7.08 14.68
CA ARG A 21 -4.84 8.48 14.57
C ARG A 21 -6.02 9.38 14.17
N ALA A 22 -6.77 9.01 13.14
CA ALA A 22 -7.96 9.73 12.70
C ALA A 22 -8.99 9.89 13.85
N ALA A 23 -9.30 8.82 14.57
CA ALA A 23 -10.19 8.87 15.72
C ALA A 23 -9.66 9.73 16.87
N ARG A 24 -8.32 9.82 17.03
CA ARG A 24 -7.69 10.68 18.03
C ARG A 24 -7.77 12.15 17.65
N LEU A 25 -7.56 12.49 16.38
CA LEU A 25 -7.76 13.84 15.87
C LEU A 25 -9.23 14.26 15.92
N ALA A 26 -10.16 13.35 15.62
CA ALA A 26 -11.59 13.61 15.75
C ALA A 26 -12.01 13.98 17.18
N ARG A 27 -11.37 13.39 18.20
CA ARG A 27 -11.57 13.75 19.61
C ARG A 27 -10.88 15.05 20.03
N TRP A 28 -9.82 15.41 19.33
CA TRP A 28 -9.09 16.66 19.55
C TRP A 28 -9.76 17.85 18.88
N ALA A 29 -10.42 17.63 17.75
CA ALA A 29 -11.14 18.64 16.98
C ALA A 29 -12.16 19.37 17.85
N GLY A 30 -12.25 20.68 17.68
CA GLY A 30 -13.19 21.51 18.41
C GLY A 30 -13.29 22.93 17.85
N PRO A 31 -13.89 23.87 18.59
CA PRO A 31 -14.19 25.22 18.09
C PRO A 31 -12.97 26.08 17.70
N ALA A 32 -11.76 25.65 18.07
CA ALA A 32 -10.51 26.34 17.75
C ALA A 32 -9.76 25.70 16.57
N THR A 33 -10.25 24.56 16.06
CA THR A 33 -9.68 23.91 14.89
C THR A 33 -9.96 24.76 13.66
N ARG A 34 -8.94 24.96 12.83
CA ARG A 34 -9.00 25.77 11.61
C ARG A 34 -8.68 24.88 10.43
N ILE A 35 -9.55 24.91 9.44
CA ILE A 35 -9.37 24.24 8.16
C ILE A 35 -9.17 25.26 7.04
N ASP A 36 -8.57 24.84 5.95
CA ASP A 36 -8.52 25.59 4.69
C ASP A 36 -9.79 25.38 3.85
N ALA A 37 -9.81 25.92 2.63
CA ALA A 37 -10.93 25.80 1.72
C ALA A 37 -11.18 24.37 1.21
N GLY A 38 -10.20 23.47 1.33
CA GLY A 38 -10.31 22.06 0.98
C GLY A 38 -10.71 21.17 2.17
N GLY A 39 -10.93 21.76 3.35
CA GLY A 39 -11.24 21.00 4.57
C GLY A 39 -10.02 20.40 5.26
N ALA A 40 -8.80 20.67 4.77
CA ALA A 40 -7.57 20.20 5.40
C ALA A 40 -7.19 21.09 6.59
N LEU A 41 -6.44 20.56 7.57
CA LEU A 41 -5.89 21.38 8.65
C LEU A 41 -4.92 22.41 8.07
N VAL A 42 -5.05 23.65 8.54
CA VAL A 42 -4.07 24.69 8.22
C VAL A 42 -2.68 24.30 8.74
N GLU A 43 -1.63 24.65 7.99
CA GLU A 43 -0.24 24.28 8.30
C GLU A 43 0.17 24.63 9.73
N GLU A 44 -0.33 25.74 10.29
CA GLU A 44 0.04 26.17 11.63
C GLU A 44 -0.52 25.27 12.75
N GLN A 45 -1.51 24.42 12.45
CA GLN A 45 -2.08 23.47 13.40
C GLN A 45 -1.52 22.06 13.24
N LEU A 46 -0.83 21.74 12.14
CA LEU A 46 -0.22 20.42 11.92
C LEU A 46 0.77 20.02 13.02
N PRO A 47 1.66 20.90 13.53
CA PRO A 47 2.56 20.53 14.63
C PRO A 47 1.80 20.13 15.91
N ALA A 48 0.72 20.84 16.25
CA ALA A 48 -0.08 20.52 17.42
C ALA A 48 -0.87 19.20 17.23
N ALA A 49 -1.36 18.94 16.02
CA ALA A 49 -2.00 17.66 15.68
C ALA A 49 -0.99 16.50 15.77
N ALA A 50 0.22 16.67 15.25
CA ALA A 50 1.30 15.69 15.35
C ALA A 50 1.69 15.40 16.82
N GLU A 51 1.82 16.44 17.65
CA GLU A 51 2.05 16.28 19.10
C GLU A 51 0.93 15.49 19.77
N VAL A 52 -0.33 15.79 19.43
CA VAL A 52 -1.50 15.06 19.93
C VAL A 52 -1.42 13.61 19.52
N LEU A 53 -0.96 13.27 18.32
CA LEU A 53 -0.79 11.90 17.86
C LEU A 53 0.44 11.19 18.46
N GLY A 54 1.40 11.96 19.00
CA GLY A 54 2.67 11.45 19.49
C GLY A 54 3.67 11.14 18.36
N LEU A 55 3.53 11.84 17.23
CA LEU A 55 4.40 11.71 16.06
C LEU A 55 5.62 12.63 16.21
N SER A 56 6.74 12.21 15.63
CA SER A 56 8.02 12.93 15.67
C SER A 56 8.82 12.62 14.42
N GLY A 57 9.69 13.54 14.01
CA GLY A 57 10.46 13.41 12.78
C GLY A 57 9.92 14.34 11.70
N ASP A 58 10.53 14.28 10.53
CA ASP A 58 10.24 15.21 9.43
C ASP A 58 8.86 14.92 8.81
N ASP A 59 8.40 13.66 8.85
CA ASP A 59 7.11 13.22 8.29
C ASP A 59 5.91 13.47 9.22
N ALA A 60 6.16 13.91 10.46
CA ALA A 60 5.12 13.99 11.49
C ALA A 60 3.94 14.91 11.10
N ALA A 61 4.22 15.99 10.37
CA ALA A 61 3.20 16.90 9.87
C ALA A 61 2.37 16.28 8.73
N ALA A 62 3.02 15.53 7.83
CA ALA A 62 2.36 14.84 6.72
C ALA A 62 1.45 13.73 7.24
N GLU A 63 1.94 12.88 8.15
CA GLU A 63 1.15 11.84 8.81
C GLU A 63 -0.05 12.41 9.62
N ALA A 64 0.12 13.59 10.23
CA ALA A 64 -0.98 14.26 10.92
C ALA A 64 -2.04 14.81 9.95
N SER A 65 -1.59 15.32 8.79
CA SER A 65 -2.47 15.79 7.71
C SER A 65 -3.28 14.64 7.11
N GLU A 66 -2.62 13.51 6.85
CA GLU A 66 -3.24 12.27 6.34
C GLU A 66 -4.33 11.75 7.31
N ALA A 67 -3.99 11.65 8.60
CA ALA A 67 -4.93 11.23 9.62
C ALA A 67 -6.13 12.19 9.76
N TRP A 68 -5.92 13.49 9.55
CA TRP A 68 -6.98 14.49 9.55
C TRP A 68 -7.93 14.29 8.36
N ARG A 69 -7.38 14.21 7.15
CA ARG A 69 -8.18 13.99 5.93
C ARG A 69 -8.99 12.70 6.03
N THR A 70 -8.36 11.61 6.49
CA THR A 70 -9.07 10.35 6.77
C THR A 70 -10.20 10.56 7.78
N ALA A 71 -10.00 11.34 8.84
CA ALA A 71 -11.05 11.62 9.81
C ALA A 71 -12.24 12.38 9.20
N VAL A 72 -12.00 13.28 8.25
CA VAL A 72 -13.06 13.98 7.50
C VAL A 72 -13.76 13.03 6.53
N ASP A 73 -13.01 12.29 5.71
CA ASP A 73 -13.54 11.37 4.69
C ASP A 73 -14.38 10.24 5.28
N THR A 74 -14.04 9.80 6.49
CA THR A 74 -14.76 8.75 7.23
C THR A 74 -15.91 9.27 8.09
N GLY A 75 -16.16 10.59 8.11
CA GLY A 75 -17.19 11.20 8.96
C GLY A 75 -16.84 11.21 10.46
N LEU A 76 -15.62 10.85 10.86
CA LEU A 76 -15.18 11.00 12.25
C LEU A 76 -15.13 12.48 12.66
N VAL A 77 -14.85 13.36 11.70
CA VAL A 77 -14.96 14.82 11.80
C VAL A 77 -15.99 15.31 10.78
N GLU A 78 -16.87 16.20 11.21
CA GLU A 78 -17.84 16.88 10.35
C GLU A 78 -17.47 18.36 10.23
N ILE A 79 -17.42 18.87 9.01
CA ILE A 79 -17.32 20.31 8.74
C ILE A 79 -18.74 20.88 8.86
N THR A 80 -19.02 21.54 9.97
CA THR A 80 -20.36 22.06 10.31
C THR A 80 -20.69 23.40 9.64
N ASP A 81 -19.66 24.14 9.22
CA ASP A 81 -19.78 25.42 8.52
C ASP A 81 -18.55 25.62 7.64
N GLU A 82 -18.75 25.53 6.32
CA GLU A 82 -17.69 25.68 5.31
C GLU A 82 -17.21 27.15 5.20
N ASP A 83 -18.09 28.13 5.43
CA ASP A 83 -17.74 29.55 5.34
C ASP A 83 -16.84 29.99 6.49
N THR A 84 -17.06 29.42 7.69
CA THR A 84 -16.26 29.74 8.88
C THR A 84 -15.19 28.69 9.18
N GLY A 85 -15.18 27.56 8.47
CA GLY A 85 -14.27 26.43 8.70
C GLY A 85 -14.51 25.72 10.03
N ALA A 86 -15.74 25.78 10.57
CA ALA A 86 -16.06 25.21 11.87
C ALA A 86 -16.25 23.70 11.78
N VAL A 87 -15.60 22.96 12.67
CA VAL A 87 -15.64 21.49 12.70
C VAL A 87 -16.17 20.96 14.03
N ALA A 88 -16.75 19.76 13.98
CA ALA A 88 -17.19 19.02 15.15
C ALA A 88 -16.84 17.53 15.01
N ALA A 89 -16.87 16.80 16.13
CA ALA A 89 -16.81 15.35 16.08
C ALA A 89 -18.08 14.81 15.38
N GLY A 90 -17.89 14.05 14.31
CA GLY A 90 -18.98 13.49 13.52
C GLY A 90 -19.59 12.23 14.16
N PRO A 91 -20.73 11.76 13.62
CA PRO A 91 -21.51 10.68 14.20
C PRO A 91 -20.77 9.33 14.22
N GLU A 92 -19.87 9.09 13.27
CA GLU A 92 -19.12 7.84 13.07
C GLU A 92 -18.14 7.58 14.23
N LEU A 93 -17.67 8.63 14.91
CA LEU A 93 -16.81 8.50 16.09
C LEU A 93 -17.47 7.69 17.22
N ARG A 94 -18.81 7.78 17.33
CA ARG A 94 -19.57 6.97 18.32
C ARG A 94 -19.66 5.51 17.92
N LEU A 95 -19.62 5.20 16.62
CA LEU A 95 -19.65 3.82 16.12
C LEU A 95 -18.37 3.08 16.53
N LEU A 96 -17.22 3.76 16.52
CA LEU A 96 -15.94 3.17 16.93
C LEU A 96 -15.88 2.72 18.40
N THR A 97 -16.73 3.28 19.27
CA THR A 97 -16.68 3.02 20.73
C THR A 97 -17.93 2.35 21.29
N GLY A 98 -19.08 2.51 20.62
CA GLY A 98 -20.36 1.96 21.07
C GLY A 98 -21.17 1.24 19.98
N GLY A 99 -20.62 1.12 18.77
CA GLY A 99 -21.23 0.37 17.66
C GLY A 99 -21.02 -1.14 17.77
N SER A 100 -21.63 -1.85 16.83
CA SER A 100 -21.36 -3.26 16.58
C SER A 100 -20.02 -3.44 15.84
N PRO A 101 -19.43 -4.66 15.85
CA PRO A 101 -18.26 -4.96 15.03
C PRO A 101 -18.43 -4.59 13.55
N HIS A 102 -19.63 -4.81 13.01
CA HIS A 102 -19.96 -4.44 11.64
C HIS A 102 -19.89 -2.91 11.43
N ASP A 103 -20.40 -2.11 12.36
CA ASP A 103 -20.33 -0.64 12.24
C ASP A 103 -18.88 -0.13 12.21
N VAL A 104 -17.99 -0.75 13.01
CA VAL A 104 -16.55 -0.45 12.99
C VAL A 104 -15.94 -0.79 11.63
N LEU A 105 -16.30 -1.96 11.08
CA LEU A 105 -15.81 -2.40 9.77
C LEU A 105 -16.30 -1.50 8.64
N THR A 106 -17.51 -0.96 8.72
CA THR A 106 -18.03 0.01 7.73
C THR A 106 -17.22 1.30 7.74
N VAL A 107 -16.89 1.83 8.93
CA VAL A 107 -16.02 3.02 9.05
C VAL A 107 -14.62 2.72 8.52
N TRP A 108 -14.07 1.54 8.85
CA TRP A 108 -12.77 1.13 8.33
C TRP A 108 -12.76 0.94 6.80
N LEU A 109 -13.82 0.39 6.20
CA LEU A 109 -13.94 0.29 4.74
C LEU A 109 -13.94 1.68 4.08
N SER A 110 -14.57 2.67 4.71
CA SER A 110 -14.52 4.06 4.22
C SER A 110 -13.10 4.63 4.30
N ALA A 111 -12.35 4.31 5.36
CA ALA A 111 -10.95 4.70 5.50
C ALA A 111 -10.06 4.01 4.45
N LEU A 112 -10.33 2.74 4.16
CA LEU A 112 -9.66 1.98 3.12
C LEU A 112 -9.91 2.59 1.73
N ASP A 113 -11.15 2.94 1.43
CA ASP A 113 -11.49 3.56 0.15
C ASP A 113 -10.78 4.91 -0.04
N ALA A 114 -10.69 5.73 1.03
CA ALA A 114 -9.90 6.95 1.00
C ALA A 114 -8.40 6.67 0.73
N ALA A 115 -7.80 5.72 1.46
CA ALA A 115 -6.40 5.35 1.29
C ALA A 115 -6.09 4.78 -0.11
N LEU A 116 -7.02 4.01 -0.70
CA LEU A 116 -6.90 3.50 -2.07
C LEU A 116 -6.98 4.62 -3.10
N ALA A 117 -7.86 5.61 -2.89
CA ALA A 117 -7.93 6.78 -3.73
C ALA A 117 -6.60 7.56 -3.71
N ASP A 118 -5.98 7.70 -2.53
CA ASP A 118 -4.68 8.37 -2.40
C ASP A 118 -3.53 7.59 -3.04
N ALA A 119 -3.51 6.28 -2.86
CA ALA A 119 -2.53 5.41 -3.50
C ALA A 119 -2.63 5.43 -5.03
N SER A 120 -3.77 5.88 -5.58
CA SER A 120 -3.96 6.02 -7.03
C SER A 120 -3.49 7.38 -7.57
N VAL A 121 -2.99 8.27 -6.71
CA VAL A 121 -2.43 9.57 -7.10
C VAL A 121 -0.92 9.43 -7.35
N PRO A 122 -0.36 9.97 -8.45
CA PRO A 122 1.06 9.87 -8.75
C PRO A 122 1.88 10.76 -7.80
N ASP A 123 3.17 10.43 -7.65
CA ASP A 123 4.08 11.20 -6.81
C ASP A 123 4.27 12.65 -7.27
N LEU A 124 4.64 13.50 -6.30
CA LEU A 124 4.76 14.95 -6.46
C LEU A 124 5.77 15.36 -7.53
N ASP A 125 6.82 14.58 -7.78
CA ASP A 125 7.81 14.88 -8.83
C ASP A 125 7.18 14.87 -10.23
N GLY A 126 6.21 13.98 -10.49
CA GLY A 126 5.44 13.98 -11.73
C GLY A 126 4.44 15.14 -11.83
N LEU A 127 3.97 15.65 -10.68
CA LEU A 127 3.07 16.81 -10.61
C LEU A 127 3.81 18.14 -10.83
N LEU A 128 5.04 18.25 -10.32
CA LEU A 128 5.88 19.46 -10.43
C LEU A 128 6.26 19.77 -11.88
N ASP A 129 6.49 18.75 -12.70
CA ASP A 129 6.74 18.90 -14.14
C ASP A 129 5.51 19.41 -14.92
N ALA A 130 4.30 19.23 -14.38
CA ALA A 130 3.04 19.67 -14.97
C ALA A 130 2.48 20.97 -14.36
N MET A 131 3.13 21.53 -13.34
CA MET A 131 2.76 22.82 -12.79
C MET A 131 3.14 23.94 -13.75
N ASP A 132 2.16 24.78 -14.12
CA ASP A 132 2.43 25.99 -14.89
C ASP A 132 3.11 27.08 -14.04
N GLU A 133 3.60 28.15 -14.70
CA GLU A 133 4.22 29.31 -14.02
C GLU A 133 3.28 30.02 -13.02
N GLY A 134 1.99 29.68 -13.00
CA GLY A 134 0.95 30.23 -12.11
C GLY A 134 0.63 29.37 -10.90
N GLY A 135 1.21 28.16 -10.78
CA GLY A 135 0.93 27.23 -9.68
C GLY A 135 -0.38 26.46 -9.83
N THR A 136 -1.00 26.47 -11.02
CA THR A 136 -2.15 25.61 -11.33
C THR A 136 -1.67 24.33 -12.02
N VAL A 137 -2.13 23.18 -11.52
CA VAL A 137 -1.87 21.87 -12.14
C VAL A 137 -2.85 21.67 -13.28
N ASP A 138 -2.35 21.52 -14.50
CA ASP A 138 -3.16 21.12 -15.64
C ASP A 138 -3.24 19.57 -15.71
N PHE A 139 -4.26 19.01 -15.09
CA PHE A 139 -4.49 17.56 -15.05
C PHE A 139 -4.68 16.94 -16.44
N ASP A 140 -5.14 17.70 -17.44
CA ASP A 140 -5.32 17.19 -18.81
C ASP A 140 -3.98 17.07 -19.57
N SER A 141 -2.92 17.73 -19.07
CA SER A 141 -1.58 17.70 -19.65
C SER A 141 -0.70 16.58 -19.11
N LEU A 142 -1.07 16.02 -17.95
CA LEU A 142 -0.39 14.88 -17.36
C LEU A 142 -0.65 13.63 -18.20
N PRO A 143 0.36 12.79 -18.48
CA PRO A 143 0.15 11.47 -19.08
C PRO A 143 -0.54 10.47 -18.13
N TRP A 144 -1.07 10.94 -17.00
CA TRP A 144 -1.69 10.16 -15.95
C TRP A 144 -3.20 10.01 -16.20
N ASP A 145 -3.69 8.77 -16.14
CA ASP A 145 -5.12 8.46 -16.17
C ASP A 145 -5.52 7.90 -14.79
N PRO A 146 -6.29 8.66 -13.99
CA PRO A 146 -6.72 8.23 -12.66
C PRO A 146 -7.50 6.91 -12.68
N GLN A 147 -8.29 6.68 -13.72
CA GLN A 147 -9.08 5.46 -13.82
C GLN A 147 -8.18 4.27 -14.13
N ALA A 148 -7.21 4.43 -15.03
CA ALA A 148 -6.26 3.38 -15.34
C ALA A 148 -5.38 3.02 -14.13
N GLU A 149 -5.04 4.01 -13.30
CA GLU A 149 -4.28 3.77 -12.06
C GLU A 149 -5.10 2.97 -11.04
N ALA A 150 -6.35 3.38 -10.81
CA ALA A 150 -7.26 2.65 -9.93
C ALA A 150 -7.51 1.20 -10.43
N ASP A 151 -7.75 1.03 -11.74
CA ASP A 151 -7.96 -0.28 -12.36
C ASP A 151 -6.71 -1.18 -12.23
N PHE A 152 -5.50 -0.61 -12.35
CA PHE A 152 -4.25 -1.33 -12.13
C PHE A 152 -4.15 -1.83 -10.68
N LEU A 153 -4.35 -0.94 -9.70
CA LEU A 153 -4.26 -1.30 -8.29
C LEU A 153 -5.34 -2.30 -7.88
N ASP A 154 -6.58 -2.15 -8.35
CA ASP A 154 -7.65 -3.12 -8.14
C ASP A 154 -7.31 -4.49 -8.76
N GLY A 155 -6.68 -4.52 -9.94
CA GLY A 155 -6.17 -5.74 -10.57
C GLY A 155 -5.09 -6.43 -9.72
N VAL A 156 -4.15 -5.66 -9.18
CA VAL A 156 -3.10 -6.16 -8.27
C VAL A 156 -3.69 -6.73 -6.99
N LEU A 157 -4.62 -6.02 -6.33
CA LEU A 157 -5.27 -6.46 -5.10
C LEU A 157 -6.13 -7.71 -5.33
N THR A 158 -6.80 -7.80 -6.47
CA THR A 158 -7.56 -8.99 -6.87
C THR A 158 -6.63 -10.18 -7.04
N ASN A 159 -5.47 -10.01 -7.70
CA ASN A 159 -4.52 -11.10 -7.84
C ASN A 159 -3.92 -11.52 -6.48
N LEU A 160 -3.58 -10.57 -5.61
CA LEU A 160 -3.16 -10.88 -4.24
C LEU A 160 -4.21 -11.66 -3.47
N TYR A 161 -5.50 -11.32 -3.62
CA TYR A 161 -6.61 -12.06 -3.01
C TYR A 161 -6.65 -13.51 -3.51
N LEU A 162 -6.58 -13.71 -4.83
CA LEU A 162 -6.60 -15.05 -5.44
C LEU A 162 -5.40 -15.90 -5.00
N LEU A 163 -4.20 -15.31 -4.97
CA LEU A 163 -2.99 -15.97 -4.46
C LEU A 163 -3.10 -16.33 -2.97
N THR A 164 -3.81 -15.52 -2.17
CA THR A 164 -4.01 -15.77 -0.74
C THR A 164 -5.06 -16.84 -0.46
N VAL A 165 -6.08 -16.96 -1.32
CA VAL A 165 -7.20 -17.90 -1.16
C VAL A 165 -6.94 -19.27 -1.81
N GLY A 166 -6.05 -19.33 -2.82
CA GLY A 166 -5.71 -20.52 -3.59
C GLY A 166 -5.25 -21.75 -2.78
N GLU A 167 -5.21 -22.91 -3.45
CA GLU A 167 -5.06 -24.23 -2.81
C GLU A 167 -3.69 -24.48 -2.13
N ASP A 168 -2.67 -23.64 -2.36
CA ASP A 168 -1.30 -23.81 -1.84
C ASP A 168 -1.07 -23.30 -0.39
N GLY A 169 -2.14 -23.13 0.39
CA GLY A 169 -2.06 -22.67 1.79
C GLY A 169 -2.00 -21.14 1.91
N PRO A 170 -1.76 -20.57 3.11
CA PRO A 170 -1.55 -19.13 3.22
C PRO A 170 -0.28 -18.80 2.43
N GLY A 171 -0.46 -18.28 1.21
CA GLY A 171 0.63 -17.82 0.36
C GLY A 171 1.53 -16.94 1.22
N GLY A 172 2.82 -17.27 1.23
CA GLY A 172 3.81 -16.42 1.88
C GLY A 172 3.82 -15.02 1.25
N PRO A 173 4.57 -14.08 1.82
CA PRO A 173 4.80 -12.79 1.19
C PRO A 173 5.16 -12.97 -0.29
N VAL A 174 4.51 -12.19 -1.16
CA VAL A 174 4.71 -12.20 -2.62
C VAL A 174 5.73 -11.11 -2.97
N PRO A 175 6.78 -11.42 -3.75
CA PRO A 175 7.70 -10.40 -4.25
C PRO A 175 7.02 -9.40 -5.17
N LEU A 176 7.33 -8.11 -5.05
CA LEU A 176 6.75 -7.08 -5.93
C LEU A 176 7.03 -7.31 -7.42
N PRO A 177 8.24 -7.73 -7.87
CA PRO A 177 8.47 -8.02 -9.28
C PRO A 177 7.54 -9.11 -9.83
N ALA A 178 7.28 -10.15 -9.03
CA ALA A 178 6.39 -11.24 -9.42
C ALA A 178 4.93 -10.76 -9.49
N LEU A 179 4.53 -9.89 -8.57
CA LEU A 179 3.19 -9.30 -8.55
C LEU A 179 2.98 -8.34 -9.74
N ALA A 180 3.94 -7.45 -10.02
CA ALA A 180 3.90 -6.58 -11.18
C ALA A 180 3.84 -7.38 -12.50
N ALA A 181 4.69 -8.40 -12.63
CA ALA A 181 4.71 -9.27 -13.80
C ALA A 181 3.37 -10.00 -14.01
N SER A 182 2.67 -10.38 -12.93
CA SER A 182 1.39 -11.10 -13.04
C SER A 182 0.26 -10.29 -13.69
N VAL A 183 0.33 -8.96 -13.62
CA VAL A 183 -0.67 -8.05 -14.19
C VAL A 183 -0.25 -7.58 -15.60
N ILE A 184 1.05 -7.41 -15.82
CA ILE A 184 1.61 -6.86 -17.07
C ILE A 184 1.89 -7.94 -18.12
N VAL A 185 2.38 -9.10 -17.70
CA VAL A 185 2.80 -10.18 -18.60
C VAL A 185 1.63 -11.13 -18.88
N PRO A 186 1.20 -11.27 -20.15
CA PRO A 186 0.16 -12.24 -20.51
C PRO A 186 0.60 -13.68 -20.18
N GLY A 187 -0.27 -14.45 -19.53
CA GLY A 187 0.07 -15.80 -19.06
C GLY A 187 0.34 -16.86 -20.15
N ASP A 188 0.00 -16.58 -21.42
CA ASP A 188 0.27 -17.45 -22.57
C ASP A 188 1.53 -17.05 -23.37
N MET A 189 2.23 -16.01 -22.93
CA MET A 189 3.46 -15.53 -23.57
C MET A 189 4.68 -16.36 -23.14
N GLY A 190 5.59 -16.63 -24.08
CA GLY A 190 6.80 -17.41 -23.83
C GLY A 190 7.87 -16.65 -23.04
N GLU A 191 8.51 -15.65 -23.67
CA GLU A 191 9.51 -14.78 -23.04
C GLU A 191 9.01 -13.32 -23.08
N PRO A 192 9.01 -12.59 -21.95
CA PRO A 192 8.67 -11.17 -21.92
C PRO A 192 9.62 -10.36 -22.80
N THR A 193 9.12 -9.35 -23.50
CA THR A 193 9.97 -8.42 -24.26
C THR A 193 10.69 -7.46 -23.31
N ASN A 194 11.80 -6.84 -23.77
CA ASN A 194 12.52 -5.83 -22.98
C ASN A 194 11.60 -4.69 -22.53
N ASP A 195 10.69 -4.22 -23.39
CA ASP A 195 9.73 -3.18 -23.06
C ASP A 195 8.80 -3.60 -21.91
N MET A 196 8.41 -4.87 -21.85
CA MET A 196 7.60 -5.40 -20.76
C MET A 196 8.40 -5.53 -19.47
N LEU A 197 9.68 -5.91 -19.55
CA LEU A 197 10.56 -5.95 -18.38
C LEU A 197 10.73 -4.55 -17.77
N GLN A 198 10.86 -3.52 -18.61
CA GLN A 198 10.87 -2.13 -18.15
C GLN A 198 9.56 -1.76 -17.45
N GLN A 199 8.40 -2.05 -18.07
CA GLN A 199 7.10 -1.80 -17.45
C GLN A 199 6.92 -2.52 -16.11
N VAL A 200 7.44 -3.74 -15.97
CA VAL A 200 7.43 -4.48 -14.70
C VAL A 200 8.26 -3.78 -13.64
N SER A 201 9.45 -3.27 -13.98
CA SER A 201 10.28 -2.49 -13.06
C SER A 201 9.61 -1.18 -12.64
N ASP A 202 9.02 -0.44 -13.58
CA ASP A 202 8.30 0.81 -13.28
C ASP A 202 7.10 0.54 -12.36
N ALA A 203 6.33 -0.51 -12.67
CA ALA A 203 5.20 -0.93 -11.84
C ALA A 203 5.62 -1.45 -10.47
N MET A 204 6.80 -2.07 -10.33
CA MET A 204 7.35 -2.49 -9.05
C MET A 204 7.64 -1.29 -8.14
N MET A 205 8.29 -0.25 -8.67
CA MET A 205 8.57 0.97 -7.89
C MET A 205 7.27 1.67 -7.48
N ARG A 206 6.34 1.82 -8.42
CA ARG A 206 5.02 2.37 -8.13
C ARG A 206 4.27 1.58 -7.04
N LEU A 207 4.33 0.25 -7.09
CA LEU A 207 3.74 -0.60 -6.06
C LEU A 207 4.43 -0.46 -4.70
N ASP A 208 5.75 -0.17 -4.67
CA ASP A 208 6.47 0.11 -3.42
C ASP A 208 5.83 1.30 -2.69
N ASP A 209 5.65 2.42 -3.40
CA ASP A 209 5.05 3.64 -2.85
C ASP A 209 3.58 3.43 -2.45
N GLN A 210 2.80 2.77 -3.31
CA GLN A 210 1.39 2.44 -3.03
C GLN A 210 1.23 1.59 -1.78
N PHE A 211 2.06 0.56 -1.58
CA PHE A 211 1.95 -0.29 -0.40
C PHE A 211 2.47 0.37 0.88
N ARG A 212 3.40 1.33 0.79
CA ARG A 212 3.75 2.19 1.95
C ARG A 212 2.54 3.00 2.43
N LEU A 213 1.71 3.50 1.51
CA LEU A 213 0.48 4.23 1.86
C LEU A 213 -0.64 3.32 2.37
N LEU A 214 -0.71 2.07 1.91
CA LEU A 214 -1.76 1.11 2.28
C LEU A 214 -1.46 0.29 3.54
N GLU A 215 -0.21 0.25 4.00
CA GLU A 215 0.17 -0.42 5.25
C GLU A 215 -0.48 0.22 6.49
N PRO A 216 -0.50 1.57 6.68
CA PRO A 216 -1.12 2.20 7.85
C PRO A 216 -2.62 1.95 8.03
N VAL A 217 -3.36 1.72 6.94
CA VAL A 217 -4.79 1.33 7.01
C VAL A 217 -4.99 -0.16 7.29
N GLY A 218 -3.89 -0.94 7.32
CA GLY A 218 -3.89 -2.36 7.66
C GLY A 218 -4.33 -3.28 6.53
N LEU A 219 -4.32 -2.81 5.28
CA LEU A 219 -4.64 -3.64 4.11
C LEU A 219 -3.57 -4.72 3.89
N VAL A 220 -2.30 -4.32 3.97
CA VAL A 220 -1.15 -5.18 3.69
C VAL A 220 -0.17 -5.21 4.86
N GLU A 221 0.53 -6.33 4.98
CA GLU A 221 1.83 -6.36 5.63
C GLU A 221 2.89 -6.25 4.54
N TYR A 222 3.76 -5.25 4.68
CA TYR A 222 4.62 -4.80 3.61
C TYR A 222 6.09 -4.72 4.06
N ARG A 223 7.00 -5.11 3.18
CA ARG A 223 8.43 -4.86 3.31
C ARG A 223 8.87 -4.03 2.09
N PRO A 224 9.37 -2.80 2.31
CA PRO A 224 9.89 -1.96 1.23
C PRO A 224 11.05 -2.58 0.44
N VAL A 225 11.20 -2.12 -0.80
CA VAL A 225 12.38 -2.33 -1.64
C VAL A 225 13.60 -1.75 -0.92
N ASP A 226 14.71 -2.49 -0.97
CA ASP A 226 16.00 -2.03 -0.47
C ASP A 226 16.60 -1.02 -1.45
N GLU A 227 16.49 0.27 -1.14
CA GLU A 227 16.99 1.37 -1.97
C GLU A 227 18.50 1.28 -2.26
N ALA A 228 19.27 0.53 -1.46
CA ALA A 228 20.68 0.28 -1.74
C ALA A 228 20.90 -0.53 -3.04
N LEU A 229 19.92 -1.33 -3.48
CA LEU A 229 19.98 -2.02 -4.78
C LEU A 229 19.85 -1.06 -5.97
N LEU A 230 19.07 0.01 -5.82
CA LEU A 230 18.76 0.94 -6.91
C LEU A 230 19.96 1.85 -7.22
N GLY A 231 20.87 2.06 -6.26
CA GLY A 231 22.06 2.90 -6.42
C GLY A 231 23.32 2.20 -6.95
N GLU A 232 23.29 0.88 -7.17
CA GLU A 232 24.46 0.11 -7.64
C GLU A 232 24.67 0.18 -9.17
N ASP A 233 23.64 0.57 -9.95
CA ASP A 233 23.72 0.65 -11.42
C ASP A 233 24.24 2.01 -11.97
N ASP A 234 24.32 3.06 -11.15
CA ASP A 234 24.79 4.40 -11.57
C ASP A 234 26.32 4.60 -11.43
N GLY A 235 27.08 3.53 -11.17
CA GLY A 235 28.45 3.59 -10.65
C GLY A 235 29.59 3.18 -11.59
N GLU A 236 29.36 2.81 -12.85
CA GLU A 236 30.42 2.30 -13.72
C GLU A 236 30.35 2.85 -15.14
N ASP A 237 30.96 4.02 -15.37
CA ASP A 237 31.60 4.36 -16.66
C ASP A 237 32.36 5.69 -16.57
N GLU A 238 33.57 5.70 -15.99
CA GLU A 238 34.62 6.66 -16.36
C GLU A 238 35.99 6.25 -15.76
N ASP A 239 36.62 5.21 -16.33
CA ASP A 239 38.05 5.00 -16.13
C ASP A 239 38.72 4.58 -17.45
N GLY A 240 39.20 5.59 -18.17
CA GLY A 240 39.78 5.44 -19.51
C GLY A 240 40.91 6.40 -19.80
N SER A 241 41.96 6.45 -18.97
CA SER A 241 43.24 7.05 -19.38
C SER A 241 44.39 6.67 -18.44
N GLY A 242 45.10 5.60 -18.79
CA GLY A 242 46.31 5.17 -18.09
C GLY A 242 47.52 6.09 -18.27
N ALA A 243 48.45 6.02 -17.31
CA ALA A 243 49.87 5.74 -17.55
C ALA A 243 50.70 5.84 -16.25
N GLY A 244 51.38 4.73 -15.91
CA GLY A 244 52.79 4.78 -15.52
C GLY A 244 53.14 4.58 -14.04
N GLY A 245 53.90 3.52 -13.75
CA GLY A 245 54.88 3.53 -12.65
C GLY A 245 55.04 2.21 -11.88
N ALA A 246 56.00 1.39 -12.31
CA ALA A 246 56.40 0.15 -11.66
C ALA A 246 57.19 0.36 -10.34
N ALA A 247 57.09 -0.59 -9.38
CA ALA A 247 58.23 -1.40 -8.87
C ALA A 247 57.92 -2.19 -7.57
N ALA A 248 58.13 -3.51 -7.64
CA ALA A 248 58.76 -4.44 -6.69
C ALA A 248 58.63 -4.28 -5.16
N GLY A 249 58.25 -5.38 -4.49
CA GLY A 249 58.55 -5.62 -3.07
C GLY A 249 58.00 -6.93 -2.54
N ALA A 250 58.89 -7.83 -2.13
CA ALA A 250 58.62 -9.20 -1.66
C ALA A 250 58.13 -9.30 -0.20
N GLY A 251 57.54 -10.44 0.18
CA GLY A 251 57.41 -10.83 1.59
C GLY A 251 56.21 -11.74 1.86
N GLY A 252 56.44 -12.99 2.20
CA GLY A 252 55.39 -13.99 2.39
C GLY A 252 54.93 -14.21 3.83
N ALA A 253 53.91 -15.06 3.90
CA ALA A 253 53.44 -15.89 5.02
C ALA A 253 52.83 -15.19 6.26
N ALA A 254 51.51 -15.27 6.39
CA ALA A 254 50.83 -16.15 7.37
C ALA A 254 49.31 -15.82 7.44
N GLY A 255 48.46 -16.87 7.50
CA GLY A 255 47.11 -16.76 8.06
C GLY A 255 45.99 -17.29 7.17
N GLU A 256 45.82 -18.62 7.14
CA GLU A 256 44.58 -19.26 6.71
C GLU A 256 43.45 -18.93 7.71
N ALA A 257 42.33 -18.40 7.21
CA ALA A 257 41.01 -18.58 7.80
C ALA A 257 40.03 -18.80 6.63
N GLY A 258 39.42 -19.98 6.62
CA GLY A 258 38.73 -20.54 5.46
C GLY A 258 37.51 -19.74 5.00
N GLY A 259 37.49 -19.44 3.70
CA GLY A 259 36.27 -19.28 2.93
C GLY A 259 36.07 -20.55 2.12
N ASP A 260 34.97 -21.24 2.36
CA ASP A 260 34.50 -22.36 1.55
C ASP A 260 34.27 -21.87 0.11
N PRO A 261 34.92 -22.44 -0.93
CA PRO A 261 34.75 -22.01 -2.32
C PRO A 261 33.49 -22.60 -2.98
N SER A 262 32.42 -22.83 -2.21
CA SER A 262 31.19 -23.48 -2.67
C SER A 262 29.92 -22.67 -2.40
N ALA A 263 29.99 -21.33 -2.38
CA ALA A 263 28.78 -20.55 -2.58
C ALA A 263 28.31 -20.76 -4.03
N PRO A 264 27.12 -21.33 -4.28
CA PRO A 264 26.54 -21.28 -5.61
C PRO A 264 26.38 -19.81 -6.01
N VAL A 265 26.60 -19.54 -7.29
CA VAL A 265 26.35 -18.25 -7.97
C VAL A 265 25.07 -17.63 -7.41
N ASP A 266 25.16 -16.38 -6.92
CA ASP A 266 24.11 -15.69 -6.17
C ASP A 266 22.73 -15.84 -6.85
N GLU A 267 21.83 -16.62 -6.23
CA GLU A 267 20.39 -16.37 -6.36
C GLU A 267 20.18 -14.98 -5.76
N VAL A 268 20.05 -13.97 -6.62
CA VAL A 268 19.70 -12.61 -6.23
C VAL A 268 18.61 -12.67 -5.16
N ASP A 269 18.88 -12.12 -3.96
CA ASP A 269 17.95 -12.18 -2.84
C ASP A 269 16.67 -11.41 -3.18
N VAL A 270 15.65 -12.13 -3.65
CA VAL A 270 14.36 -11.60 -4.10
C VAL A 270 13.67 -10.81 -2.98
N SER A 271 13.98 -11.08 -1.71
CA SER A 271 13.41 -10.36 -0.57
C SER A 271 13.86 -8.91 -0.44
N ARG A 272 14.89 -8.50 -1.20
CA ARG A 272 15.36 -7.12 -1.32
C ARG A 272 14.54 -6.29 -2.31
N TYR A 273 13.74 -6.92 -3.17
CA TYR A 273 12.85 -6.24 -4.14
C TYR A 273 11.45 -5.98 -3.59
N GLY A 274 11.31 -5.91 -2.27
CA GLY A 274 10.04 -5.70 -1.60
C GLY A 274 9.15 -6.94 -1.57
N MET A 275 8.38 -7.08 -0.49
CA MET A 275 7.51 -8.22 -0.26
C MET A 275 6.17 -7.76 0.31
N VAL A 276 5.07 -8.32 -0.17
CA VAL A 276 3.72 -7.93 0.26
C VAL A 276 2.84 -9.13 0.56
N ARG A 277 1.98 -9.03 1.57
CA ARG A 277 0.89 -9.97 1.79
C ARG A 277 -0.34 -9.25 2.32
N LEU A 278 -1.53 -9.77 2.01
CA LEU A 278 -2.77 -9.29 2.63
C LEU A 278 -2.80 -9.68 4.11
N THR A 279 -3.24 -8.74 4.95
CA THR A 279 -3.61 -9.06 6.34
C THR A 279 -4.98 -9.76 6.35
N PRO A 280 -5.42 -10.38 7.47
CA PRO A 280 -6.80 -10.86 7.59
C PRO A 280 -7.85 -9.77 7.36
N LEU A 281 -7.54 -8.54 7.78
CA LEU A 281 -8.38 -7.37 7.58
C LEU A 281 -8.39 -6.92 6.12
N GLY A 282 -7.23 -6.93 5.47
CA GLY A 282 -7.11 -6.63 4.05
C GLY A 282 -7.83 -7.67 3.17
N LEU A 283 -7.76 -8.95 3.53
CA LEU A 283 -8.53 -10.00 2.86
C LEU A 283 -10.04 -9.76 2.95
N TYR A 284 -10.53 -9.28 4.11
CA TYR A 284 -11.91 -8.86 4.28
C TYR A 284 -12.25 -7.64 3.39
N GLY A 285 -11.39 -6.61 3.39
CA GLY A 285 -11.58 -5.39 2.60
C GLY A 285 -11.65 -5.64 1.09
N VAL A 286 -10.66 -6.35 0.55
CA VAL A 286 -10.63 -6.71 -0.88
C VAL A 286 -11.84 -7.58 -1.24
N ARG A 287 -12.22 -8.53 -0.39
CA ARG A 287 -13.43 -9.34 -0.61
C ARG A 287 -14.70 -8.50 -0.62
N ALA A 288 -14.85 -7.56 0.31
CA ALA A 288 -16.02 -6.68 0.37
C ALA A 288 -16.15 -5.85 -0.92
N ARG A 289 -15.03 -5.31 -1.42
CA ARG A 289 -14.97 -4.57 -2.69
C ARG A 289 -15.32 -5.43 -3.90
N LEU A 290 -14.75 -6.64 -4.00
CA LEU A 290 -15.07 -7.58 -5.08
C LEU A 290 -16.57 -7.92 -5.11
N LEU A 291 -17.17 -8.15 -3.95
CA LEU A 291 -18.60 -8.44 -3.84
C LEU A 291 -19.47 -7.23 -4.21
N ASP A 292 -19.08 -6.02 -3.83
CA ASP A 292 -19.78 -4.78 -4.19
C ASP A 292 -19.73 -4.52 -5.72
N ALA A 293 -18.58 -4.82 -6.34
CA ALA A 293 -18.41 -4.81 -7.79
C ALA A 293 -19.13 -5.97 -8.53
N GLY A 294 -19.74 -6.90 -7.79
CA GLY A 294 -20.49 -8.03 -8.34
C GLY A 294 -19.62 -9.21 -8.81
N HIS A 295 -18.35 -9.25 -8.41
CA HIS A 295 -17.46 -10.39 -8.65
C HIS A 295 -17.69 -11.50 -7.62
N ASP A 296 -17.40 -12.75 -8.02
CA ASP A 296 -17.38 -13.87 -7.09
C ASP A 296 -16.08 -13.84 -6.28
N ALA A 297 -16.19 -13.85 -4.96
CA ALA A 297 -15.06 -13.76 -4.03
C ALA A 297 -15.17 -14.87 -2.97
N PRO A 298 -14.89 -16.14 -3.38
CA PRO A 298 -15.13 -17.29 -2.53
C PRO A 298 -14.13 -17.31 -1.37
N ALA A 299 -14.63 -17.52 -0.14
CA ALA A 299 -13.78 -17.77 1.01
C ALA A 299 -13.84 -19.24 1.47
N VAL A 300 -12.74 -19.75 2.04
CA VAL A 300 -12.72 -21.12 2.57
C VAL A 300 -13.68 -21.22 3.75
N GLY A 301 -14.74 -22.00 3.56
CA GLY A 301 -15.82 -22.17 4.53
C GLY A 301 -17.16 -21.59 4.07
N ASP A 302 -17.22 -20.82 2.98
CA ASP A 302 -18.48 -20.24 2.48
C ASP A 302 -19.54 -21.28 2.08
N LEU A 303 -19.11 -22.51 1.80
CA LEU A 303 -19.99 -23.65 1.50
C LEU A 303 -20.17 -24.60 2.70
N ALA A 304 -19.48 -24.38 3.83
CA ALA A 304 -19.48 -25.31 4.96
C ALA A 304 -20.86 -25.41 5.64
N ASP A 305 -21.64 -24.32 5.59
CA ASP A 305 -23.01 -24.26 6.12
C ASP A 305 -24.07 -24.38 5.01
N LYS A 306 -23.67 -24.57 3.75
CA LYS A 306 -24.58 -24.73 2.61
C LYS A 306 -24.88 -26.20 2.33
N GLY A 307 -26.03 -26.44 1.69
CA GLY A 307 -26.48 -27.78 1.31
C GLY A 307 -25.58 -28.46 0.27
N ALA A 308 -25.74 -29.77 0.13
CA ALA A 308 -24.98 -30.57 -0.83
C ALA A 308 -25.20 -30.14 -2.29
N ASP A 309 -26.32 -29.50 -2.60
CA ASP A 309 -26.63 -28.88 -3.88
C ASP A 309 -25.68 -27.72 -4.23
N ALA A 310 -25.43 -26.81 -3.30
CA ALA A 310 -24.49 -25.70 -3.50
C ALA A 310 -23.04 -26.17 -3.64
N LEU A 311 -22.67 -27.27 -2.97
CA LEU A 311 -21.36 -27.91 -3.13
C LEU A 311 -21.21 -28.56 -4.52
N LEU A 312 -22.26 -29.23 -5.02
CA LEU A 312 -22.23 -29.89 -6.32
C LEU A 312 -22.21 -28.90 -7.48
N ASP A 313 -22.94 -27.78 -7.39
CA ASP A 313 -22.89 -26.71 -8.38
C ASP A 313 -21.49 -26.07 -8.45
N GLY A 314 -20.82 -25.90 -7.31
CA GLY A 314 -19.43 -25.41 -7.27
C GLY A 314 -18.42 -26.36 -7.94
N THR A 315 -18.62 -27.68 -7.82
CA THR A 315 -17.73 -28.67 -8.47
C THR A 315 -17.95 -28.82 -9.98
N ALA A 316 -19.10 -28.38 -10.50
CA ALA A 316 -19.40 -28.49 -11.93
C ALA A 316 -18.57 -27.54 -12.81
N ALA A 317 -17.90 -26.55 -12.22
CA ALA A 317 -17.01 -25.61 -12.91
C ALA A 317 -15.55 -26.11 -13.03
N PHE A 318 -15.19 -27.22 -12.38
CA PHE A 318 -13.85 -27.82 -12.51
C PHE A 318 -13.76 -28.71 -13.76
N PRO A 319 -12.78 -28.51 -14.66
CA PRO A 319 -12.53 -29.43 -15.76
C PRO A 319 -12.02 -30.80 -15.26
N PRO A 320 -12.24 -31.88 -16.04
CA PRO A 320 -11.94 -33.26 -15.64
C PRO A 320 -10.45 -33.59 -15.49
#